data_AF-A0A1X9LV31-F1
#
_entry.id   AF-A0A1X9LV31-F1
#
_cell.length_a   1.000
_cell.length_b   1.000
_cell.length_c   1.000
_cell.angle_alpha   90.00
_cell.angle_beta   90.00
_cell.angle_gamma   90.00
#
_symmetry.space_group_name_H-M   'P 1'
#
loop_
_entity.id
_entity.type
_entity.pdbx_description
1 polymer ?
#
loop_
_entity_poly.entity_id
_entity_poly.type
_entity_poly.pdbx_seq_one_letter_code
_entity_poly.pdbx_strand_id
1 'polypeptide(L)'
;MLSRLDEQGPATASELAAAEQVSAQAAAVALRELEDRGFVSRTSDPDDRRRVRVSLTDAGRNRLQEERARGTRWLDGALRDRLDDADRAALEAVVPVLRKLTGAGVDE
;
A
#
# COMPACT_ATOMS: atom_id res chain seq x y z
N MET A 1 2.16 2.14 4.12
CA MET A 1 2.51 1.12 5.16
C MET A 1 1.79 -0.21 5.02
N LEU A 2 0.45 -0.31 5.12
CA LEU A 2 -0.25 -1.62 5.04
C LEU A 2 0.00 -2.35 3.71
N SER A 3 -0.09 -1.68 2.55
CA SER A 3 0.21 -2.29 1.24
C SER A 3 1.65 -2.83 1.18
N ARG A 4 2.59 -2.12 1.81
CA ARG A 4 3.99 -2.54 1.83
C ARG A 4 4.22 -3.80 2.65
N LEU A 5 3.57 -3.90 3.81
CA LEU A 5 3.61 -5.12 4.63
C LEU A 5 2.91 -6.30 3.94
N ASP A 6 1.92 -6.04 3.08
CA ASP A 6 1.25 -7.05 2.23
C ASP A 6 2.20 -7.57 1.14
N GLU A 7 2.92 -6.66 0.47
CA GLU A 7 3.79 -6.98 -0.66
C GLU A 7 5.17 -7.53 -0.25
N GLN A 8 5.75 -7.01 0.83
CA GLN A 8 7.14 -7.25 1.23
C GLN A 8 7.26 -8.05 2.54
N GLY A 9 6.14 -8.34 3.20
CA GLY A 9 6.10 -9.06 4.46
C GLY A 9 6.53 -8.23 5.67
N PRO A 10 6.83 -8.89 6.81
CA PRO A 10 7.13 -8.22 8.07
C PRO A 10 8.38 -7.34 8.03
N ALA A 11 8.24 -6.11 8.52
CA ALA A 11 9.30 -5.09 8.50
C ALA A 11 9.42 -4.35 9.84
N THR A 12 10.59 -3.79 10.11
CA THR A 12 10.80 -2.90 11.26
C THR A 12 10.27 -1.50 10.99
N ALA A 13 10.03 -0.73 12.05
CA ALA A 13 9.59 0.66 11.93
C ALA A 13 10.57 1.53 11.13
N SER A 14 11.87 1.29 11.26
CA SER A 14 12.92 2.01 10.53
C SER A 14 12.91 1.68 9.03
N GLU A 15 12.73 0.41 8.68
CA GLU A 15 12.59 -0.03 7.28
C GLU A 15 11.33 0.59 6.66
N LEU A 16 10.20 0.58 7.37
CA LEU A 16 8.96 1.21 6.91
C LEU A 16 9.10 2.74 6.77
N ALA A 17 9.79 3.41 7.70
CA ALA A 17 10.02 4.85 7.63
C ALA A 17 10.83 5.23 6.38
N ALA A 18 11.94 4.52 6.12
CA ALA A 18 12.77 4.74 4.93
C ALA A 18 11.98 4.49 3.64
N ALA A 19 11.21 3.42 3.63
CA ALA A 19 10.46 2.96 2.47
C ALA A 19 9.25 3.86 2.11
N GLU A 20 8.67 4.53 3.10
CA GLU A 20 7.58 5.49 2.93
C GLU A 20 8.09 6.96 2.88
N GLN A 21 9.42 7.16 2.93
CA GLN A 21 10.08 8.48 2.92
C GLN A 21 9.57 9.42 4.03
N VAL A 22 9.33 8.88 5.23
CA VAL A 22 8.89 9.63 6.41
C VAL A 22 9.90 9.53 7.55
N SER A 23 9.76 10.39 8.56
CA SER A 23 10.58 10.29 9.78
C SER A 23 10.22 9.04 10.59
N ALA A 24 11.20 8.52 11.35
CA ALA A 24 10.97 7.38 12.25
C ALA A 24 9.87 7.67 13.29
N GLN A 25 9.75 8.92 13.75
CA GLN A 25 8.71 9.33 14.69
C GLN A 25 7.31 9.28 14.03
N ALA A 26 7.18 9.79 12.80
CA ALA A 26 5.92 9.72 12.05
C ALA A 26 5.53 8.26 11.78
N ALA A 27 6.48 7.44 11.38
CA ALA A 27 6.27 6.00 11.21
C ALA A 27 5.79 5.32 12.50
N ALA A 28 6.41 5.62 13.63
CA ALA A 28 6.01 5.04 14.92
C ALA A 28 4.60 5.48 15.35
N VAL A 29 4.20 6.73 15.08
CA VAL A 29 2.83 7.21 15.32
C VAL A 29 1.83 6.43 14.47
N ALA A 30 2.06 6.35 13.15
CA ALA A 30 1.19 5.63 12.23
C ALA A 30 1.08 4.14 12.61
N LEU A 31 2.20 3.51 12.97
CA LEU A 31 2.21 2.10 13.37
C LEU A 31 1.46 1.85 14.68
N ARG A 32 1.47 2.79 15.64
CA ARG A 32 0.65 2.66 16.86
C ARG A 32 -0.83 2.74 16.51
N GLU A 33 -1.24 3.70 15.71
CA GLU A 33 -2.65 3.82 15.30
C GLU A 33 -3.14 2.57 14.54
N LEU A 34 -2.31 2.01 13.66
CA LEU A 34 -2.64 0.78 12.94
C LEU A 34 -2.73 -0.45 13.87
N GLU A 35 -1.91 -0.50 14.92
CA GLU A 35 -1.93 -1.54 15.93
C GLU A 35 -3.15 -1.42 16.85
N ASP A 36 -3.49 -0.20 17.29
CA ASP A 36 -4.69 0.10 18.08
C ASP A 36 -5.98 -0.29 17.34
N ARG A 37 -5.96 -0.20 16.00
CA ARG A 37 -7.06 -0.63 15.12
C ARG A 37 -7.04 -2.13 14.81
N GLY A 38 -6.06 -2.87 15.32
CA GLY A 38 -5.89 -4.30 15.11
C GLY A 38 -5.46 -4.70 13.70
N PHE A 39 -4.93 -3.78 12.90
CA PHE A 39 -4.51 -4.06 11.51
C PHE A 39 -3.09 -4.58 11.40
N VAL A 40 -2.25 -4.29 12.39
CA VAL A 40 -0.89 -4.81 12.47
C VAL A 40 -0.63 -5.38 13.86
N SER A 41 0.37 -6.25 13.96
CA SER A 41 0.89 -6.76 15.22
C SER A 41 2.40 -6.58 15.28
N ARG A 42 2.93 -6.42 16.50
CA ARG A 42 4.35 -6.33 16.78
C ARG A 42 4.87 -7.58 17.44
N THR A 43 5.96 -8.11 16.92
CA THR A 43 6.67 -9.26 17.50
C THR A 43 8.16 -8.95 17.63
N SER A 44 8.79 -9.50 18.66
CA SER A 44 10.26 -9.48 18.74
C SER A 44 10.83 -10.21 17.54
N ASP A 45 11.90 -9.65 16.97
CA ASP A 45 12.60 -10.29 15.86
C ASP A 45 13.25 -11.61 16.36
N PRO A 46 13.07 -12.74 15.65
CA PRO A 46 13.63 -14.02 16.04
C PRO A 46 15.17 -14.03 15.99
N ASP A 47 15.79 -13.20 15.16
CA ASP A 47 17.24 -13.14 14.95
C ASP A 47 17.92 -12.10 15.85
N ASP A 48 17.21 -11.03 16.23
CA ASP A 48 17.68 -10.04 17.22
C ASP A 48 16.53 -9.53 18.09
N ARG A 49 16.43 -10.02 19.33
CA ARG A 49 15.36 -9.64 20.28
C ARG A 49 15.28 -8.15 20.59
N ARG A 50 16.30 -7.35 20.26
CA ARG A 50 16.28 -5.88 20.40
C ARG A 50 15.47 -5.21 19.28
N ARG A 51 15.21 -5.91 18.18
CA ARG A 51 14.40 -5.44 17.06
C ARG A 51 12.95 -5.89 17.22
N VAL A 52 12.04 -5.05 16.75
CA VAL A 52 10.61 -5.34 16.70
C VAL A 52 10.20 -5.33 15.23
N ARG A 53 9.56 -6.42 14.80
CA ARG A 53 8.95 -6.53 13.47
C ARG A 53 7.46 -6.26 13.57
N VAL A 54 6.95 -5.57 12.57
CA VAL A 54 5.53 -5.31 12.36
C VAL A 54 5.04 -6.24 11.27
N SER A 55 3.92 -6.91 11.50
CA SER A 55 3.27 -7.79 10.53
C SER A 55 1.80 -7.39 10.35
N LEU A 56 1.22 -7.68 9.17
CA LEU A 56 -0.22 -7.56 8.97
C LEU A 56 -0.96 -8.66 9.72
N THR A 57 -2.05 -8.27 10.39
CA THR A 57 -3.08 -9.21 10.85
C THR A 57 -4.03 -9.57 9.70
N ASP A 58 -4.90 -10.55 9.91
CA ASP A 58 -5.99 -10.85 8.96
C ASP A 58 -6.94 -9.66 8.79
N ALA A 59 -7.24 -8.94 9.87
CA ALA A 59 -8.06 -7.73 9.81
C ALA A 59 -7.38 -6.64 8.96
N GLY A 60 -6.05 -6.50 9.09
CA GLY A 60 -5.28 -5.58 8.25
C GLY A 60 -5.28 -5.96 6.77
N ARG A 61 -5.15 -7.25 6.45
CA ARG A 61 -5.28 -7.76 5.08
C ARG A 61 -6.67 -7.48 4.50
N ASN A 62 -7.73 -7.80 5.24
CA ASN A 62 -9.11 -7.55 4.81
C ASN A 62 -9.36 -6.06 4.57
N ARG A 63 -8.90 -5.21 5.48
CA ARG A 63 -8.99 -3.75 5.36
C ARG A 63 -8.34 -3.24 4.08
N LEU A 64 -7.18 -3.78 3.71
CA LEU A 64 -6.47 -3.41 2.49
C LEU A 64 -7.25 -3.84 1.24
N GLN A 65 -7.81 -5.05 1.24
CA GLN A 65 -8.64 -5.54 0.12
C GLN A 65 -9.91 -4.70 -0.05
N GLU A 66 -10.54 -4.29 1.04
CA GLU A 66 -11.71 -3.40 1.02
C GLU A 66 -11.38 -2.02 0.42
N GLU A 67 -10.26 -1.40 0.81
CA GLU A 67 -9.81 -0.14 0.20
C GLU A 67 -9.53 -0.31 -1.29
N ARG A 68 -8.79 -1.36 -1.68
CA ARG A 68 -8.49 -1.64 -3.09
C ARG A 68 -9.78 -1.77 -3.90
N ALA A 69 -10.73 -2.57 -3.42
CA ALA A 69 -12.01 -2.78 -4.08
C ALA A 69 -12.85 -1.49 -4.14
N ARG A 70 -12.81 -0.65 -3.09
CA ARG A 70 -13.48 0.65 -3.07
C ARG A 70 -12.88 1.60 -4.11
N GLY A 71 -11.55 1.66 -4.22
CA GLY A 71 -10.84 2.45 -5.23
C GLY A 71 -11.20 2.03 -6.65
N THR A 72 -11.18 0.72 -6.93
CA THR A 72 -11.59 0.18 -8.24
C THR A 72 -13.02 0.52 -8.59
N ARG A 73 -13.97 0.35 -7.66
CA ARG A 73 -15.38 0.69 -7.88
C ARG A 73 -15.57 2.18 -8.15
N TRP A 74 -14.87 3.04 -7.38
CA TRP A 74 -14.92 4.48 -7.59
C TRP A 74 -14.39 4.86 -8.98
N LEU A 75 -13.24 4.29 -9.39
CA LEU A 75 -12.64 4.59 -10.67
C LEU A 75 -13.53 4.13 -11.82
N ASP A 76 -14.07 2.91 -11.76
CA ASP A 76 -14.97 2.38 -12.78
C ASP A 76 -16.23 3.26 -12.97
N GLY A 77 -16.84 3.70 -11.86
CA GLY A 77 -17.94 4.67 -11.91
C GLY A 77 -17.51 6.02 -12.51
N ALA A 78 -16.37 6.57 -12.09
CA ALA A 78 -15.86 7.83 -12.62
C ALA A 78 -15.57 7.75 -14.13
N LEU A 79 -15.01 6.61 -14.61
CA LEU A 79 -14.82 6.36 -16.02
C LEU A 79 -16.16 6.37 -16.76
N ARG A 80 -17.15 5.60 -16.28
CA ARG A 80 -18.50 5.52 -16.88
C ARG A 80 -19.25 6.84 -16.91
N ASP A 81 -19.22 7.57 -15.81
CA ASP A 81 -20.13 8.70 -15.63
C ASP A 81 -19.56 10.02 -16.12
N ARG A 82 -18.24 10.11 -16.35
CA ARG A 82 -17.56 11.40 -16.61
C ARG A 82 -16.73 11.46 -17.89
N LEU A 83 -16.42 10.32 -18.51
CA LEU A 83 -15.51 10.27 -19.66
C LEU A 83 -16.24 9.70 -20.87
N ASP A 84 -16.20 10.46 -21.96
CA ASP A 84 -16.65 10.01 -23.26
C ASP A 84 -15.59 9.13 -23.97
N ASP A 85 -15.89 8.69 -25.18
CA ASP A 85 -15.01 7.80 -25.95
C ASP A 85 -13.67 8.44 -26.30
N ALA A 86 -13.64 9.75 -26.55
CA ALA A 86 -12.42 10.47 -26.88
C ALA A 86 -11.51 10.59 -25.64
N ASP A 87 -12.09 10.93 -24.49
CA ASP A 87 -11.36 11.00 -23.23
C ASP A 87 -10.81 9.63 -22.81
N ARG A 88 -11.58 8.56 -23.01
CA ARG A 88 -11.14 7.17 -22.75
C ARG A 88 -9.97 6.77 -23.62
N ALA A 89 -10.04 7.05 -24.92
CA ALA A 89 -8.95 6.77 -25.84
C ALA A 89 -7.67 7.54 -25.45
N ALA A 90 -7.80 8.81 -25.03
CA ALA A 90 -6.68 9.60 -24.55
C ALA A 90 -6.07 9.02 -23.25
N LEU A 91 -6.91 8.59 -22.30
CA LEU A 91 -6.45 7.96 -21.07
C LEU A 91 -5.72 6.64 -21.33
N GLU A 92 -6.27 5.78 -22.18
CA GLU A 92 -5.65 4.52 -22.60
C GLU A 92 -4.29 4.73 -23.26
N ALA A 93 -4.16 5.75 -24.11
CA ALA A 93 -2.88 6.09 -24.77
C ALA A 93 -1.79 6.52 -23.77
N VAL A 94 -2.15 7.07 -22.61
CA VAL A 94 -1.20 7.53 -21.57
C VAL A 94 -0.75 6.39 -20.65
N VAL A 95 -1.56 5.34 -20.44
CA VAL A 95 -1.25 4.23 -19.53
C VAL A 95 0.14 3.61 -19.77
N PRO A 96 0.57 3.31 -21.02
CA PRO A 96 1.91 2.77 -21.28
C PRO A 96 3.05 3.69 -20.82
N VAL A 97 2.86 5.01 -20.87
CA VAL A 97 3.85 5.98 -20.40
C VAL A 97 3.93 5.98 -18.86
N LEU A 98 2.78 5.91 -18.19
CA LEU A 98 2.73 5.82 -16.73
C LEU A 98 3.41 4.55 -16.21
N ARG A 99 3.24 3.41 -16.90
CA ARG A 99 3.92 2.14 -16.53
C ARG A 99 5.44 2.30 -16.49
N LYS A 100 6.03 3.00 -17.47
CA LYS A 100 7.48 3.27 -17.52
C LYS A 100 7.98 4.05 -16.30
N LEU A 101 7.15 4.92 -15.71
CA LEU A 101 7.52 5.70 -14.51
C LEU A 101 7.45 4.85 -13.23
N THR A 102 6.51 3.91 -13.17
CA THR A 102 6.27 3.10 -11.95
C THR A 102 7.20 1.91 -11.80
N GLY A 103 8.02 1.58 -12.80
CA GLY A 103 8.91 0.42 -12.77
C GLY A 103 8.17 -0.94 -12.77
N ALA A 104 6.83 -0.93 -12.82
CA ALA A 104 6.05 -2.07 -13.26
C ALA A 104 6.36 -2.27 -14.75
N GLY A 105 7.35 -3.12 -15.07
CA GLY A 105 7.56 -3.62 -16.43
C GLY A 105 6.22 -4.06 -17.02
N VAL A 106 5.88 -3.80 -18.29
CA VAL A 106 6.64 -4.26 -19.46
C VAL A 106 7.40 -5.54 -19.13
N ASP A 107 6.64 -6.58 -18.79
CA ASP A 107 7.03 -7.96 -19.01
C ASP A 107 5.75 -8.77 -19.31
N GLU A 108 5.76 -9.32 -20.53
CA GLU A 108 4.82 -10.20 -21.27
C GLU A 108 3.41 -9.71 -21.63
#